data_AF-A0A4P5WSH6-F1
#
_entry.id   AF-A0A4P5WSH6-F1
#
_cell.length_a   1.000
_cell.length_b   1.000
_cell.length_c   1.000
_cell.angle_alpha   90.00
_cell.angle_beta   90.00
_cell.angle_gamma   90.00
#
_symmetry.space_group_name_H-M   'P 1'
#
loop_
_entity.id
_entity.type
_entity.pdbx_description
1 polymer ?
#
loop_
_entity_poly.entity_id
_entity_poly.type
_entity_poly.pdbx_seq_one_letter_code
_entity_poly.pdbx_strand_id
1 'polypeptide(L)'
;MTTALEPSLMLAAADVELMASGRPPTISVVGYTGGMMRVPPFGDLVIDLAGLQLSVDPIPILADHDSSLRGIIGHGVARVNAGRLLVQGTLIPGSETTQRIIEFNKSGFRFQASVGVAPGIIERVCAGETLHINNRTIQSPQTAFSLVRTGELREISLVALGADASTSVSIAASRNKGFGMTTDNITPTADEIRAEALAETERIAAIRKACGSRFTDIEATAIRDGWDGQRTELEVLRASRPVVQETPSRPEPATRMVLTAAILAHMGHESLAEKHLGADAAQRARDLRATNLMDLCKAAA
;
A
#
# COMPACT_ATOMS: atom_id res chain seq x y z
N MET A 1 -27.25 37.17 -52.83
CA MET A 1 -27.44 35.71 -52.97
C MET A 1 -26.48 35.06 -52.00
N THR A 2 -26.99 34.65 -50.84
CA THR A 2 -26.19 34.20 -49.70
C THR A 2 -26.36 32.69 -49.62
N THR A 3 -25.28 31.95 -49.91
CA THR A 3 -25.23 30.50 -49.89
C THR A 3 -25.22 30.03 -48.43
N ALA A 4 -26.33 29.49 -47.96
CA ALA A 4 -26.40 28.83 -46.67
C ALA A 4 -25.74 27.44 -46.79
N LEU A 5 -24.64 27.24 -46.08
CA LEU A 5 -24.05 25.92 -45.84
C LEU A 5 -24.87 25.25 -44.73
N GLU A 6 -25.57 24.17 -45.06
CA GLU A 6 -26.22 23.34 -44.05
C GLU A 6 -25.16 22.57 -43.23
N PRO A 7 -25.30 22.48 -41.89
CA PRO A 7 -24.42 21.65 -41.08
C PRO A 7 -24.76 20.18 -41.30
N SER A 8 -23.96 19.50 -42.13
CA SER A 8 -24.05 18.04 -42.30
C SER A 8 -23.56 17.33 -41.04
N LEU A 9 -24.51 16.78 -40.27
CA LEU A 9 -24.25 15.86 -39.16
C LEU A 9 -23.80 14.51 -39.74
N MET A 10 -22.48 14.25 -39.76
CA MET A 10 -21.92 12.95 -40.13
C MET A 10 -22.16 11.94 -39.00
N LEU A 11 -23.26 11.18 -39.08
CA LEU A 11 -23.50 10.00 -38.24
C LEU A 11 -23.14 8.75 -39.06
N ALA A 12 -21.85 8.41 -39.12
CA ALA A 12 -21.42 7.16 -39.73
C ALA A 12 -21.40 6.06 -38.64
N ALA A 13 -22.48 5.27 -38.56
CA ALA A 13 -22.40 3.95 -37.96
C ALA A 13 -21.67 3.05 -38.96
N ALA A 14 -20.37 2.86 -38.77
CA ALA A 14 -19.64 1.83 -39.49
C ALA A 14 -19.93 0.48 -38.81
N ASP A 15 -20.48 -0.46 -39.57
CA ASP A 15 -20.56 -1.86 -39.17
C ASP A 15 -19.12 -2.37 -38.93
N VAL A 16 -18.76 -2.58 -37.66
CA VAL A 16 -17.46 -3.12 -37.28
C VAL A 16 -17.54 -4.64 -37.34
N GLU A 17 -16.95 -5.21 -38.39
CA GLU A 17 -16.72 -6.65 -38.49
C GLU A 17 -15.60 -7.03 -37.50
N LEU A 18 -15.99 -7.62 -36.36
CA LEU A 18 -15.07 -8.07 -35.31
C LEU A 18 -14.32 -9.33 -35.78
N MET A 19 -13.16 -9.12 -36.41
CA MET A 19 -12.18 -10.18 -36.62
C MET A 19 -11.66 -10.66 -35.27
N ALA A 20 -12.07 -11.87 -34.87
CA ALA A 20 -11.64 -12.52 -33.64
C ALA A 20 -10.15 -12.90 -33.71
N SER A 21 -9.27 -11.94 -33.41
CA SER A 21 -7.92 -12.25 -32.93
C SER A 21 -8.02 -12.72 -31.48
N GLY A 22 -7.19 -13.69 -31.07
CA GLY A 22 -7.34 -14.36 -29.77
C GLY A 22 -7.38 -13.41 -28.57
N ARG A 23 -7.83 -13.93 -27.42
CA ARG A 23 -8.21 -13.15 -26.23
C ARG A 23 -7.21 -12.02 -25.94
N PRO A 24 -7.64 -10.75 -25.82
CA PRO A 24 -6.73 -9.64 -25.60
C PRO A 24 -5.94 -9.81 -24.29
N PRO A 25 -4.66 -9.38 -24.23
CA PRO A 25 -3.87 -9.41 -23.00
C PRO A 25 -4.60 -8.68 -21.87
N THR A 26 -4.63 -9.29 -20.69
CA THR A 26 -5.23 -8.66 -19.51
C THR A 26 -4.17 -7.92 -18.72
N ILE A 27 -4.55 -6.80 -18.12
CA ILE A 27 -3.67 -5.96 -17.32
C ILE A 27 -4.31 -5.65 -15.96
N SER A 28 -3.49 -5.69 -14.92
CA SER A 28 -3.84 -5.24 -13.57
C SER A 28 -2.83 -4.21 -13.11
N VAL A 29 -3.31 -3.07 -12.61
CA VAL A 29 -2.47 -1.92 -12.25
C VAL A 29 -2.80 -1.46 -10.85
N VAL A 30 -1.76 -1.22 -10.05
CA VAL A 30 -1.85 -0.38 -8.84
C VAL A 30 -1.47 1.03 -9.29
N GLY A 31 -2.47 1.86 -9.57
CA GLY A 31 -2.29 3.19 -10.16
C GLY A 31 -1.86 4.27 -9.17
N TYR A 32 -2.29 4.13 -7.91
CA TYR A 32 -1.88 5.03 -6.82
C TYR A 32 -2.01 4.30 -5.49
N THR A 33 -1.02 4.45 -4.60
CA THR A 33 -0.95 3.71 -3.33
C THR A 33 -1.50 4.48 -2.14
N GLY A 34 -2.04 5.68 -2.38
CA GLY A 34 -2.67 6.53 -1.35
C GLY A 34 -1.72 7.46 -0.60
N GLY A 35 -0.42 7.45 -0.93
CA GLY A 35 0.61 8.22 -0.24
C GLY A 35 0.99 9.54 -0.92
N MET A 36 1.84 10.33 -0.28
CA MET A 36 2.38 11.54 -0.90
C MET A 36 3.28 11.19 -2.10
N MET A 37 3.12 11.94 -3.18
CA MET A 37 3.90 11.80 -4.42
C MET A 37 4.35 13.16 -4.94
N ARG A 38 5.33 13.17 -5.85
CA ARG A 38 5.88 14.39 -6.45
C ARG A 38 5.40 14.53 -7.88
N VAL A 39 4.60 15.54 -8.18
CA VAL A 39 4.01 15.77 -9.52
C VAL A 39 4.31 17.20 -9.98
N PRO A 40 5.22 17.41 -10.94
CA PRO A 40 5.38 18.72 -11.57
C PRO A 40 4.12 19.13 -12.36
N PRO A 41 3.71 20.42 -12.34
CA PRO A 41 4.28 21.54 -11.59
C PRO A 41 3.76 21.66 -10.14
N PHE A 42 2.85 20.79 -9.70
CA PHE A 42 2.19 20.86 -8.38
C PHE A 42 3.10 20.61 -7.16
N GLY A 43 4.26 19.99 -7.37
CA GLY A 43 5.18 19.64 -6.28
C GLY A 43 4.69 18.42 -5.51
N ASP A 44 4.79 18.48 -4.18
CA ASP A 44 4.31 17.39 -3.31
C ASP A 44 2.78 17.41 -3.28
N LEU A 45 2.18 16.25 -3.54
CA LEU A 45 0.75 16.12 -3.76
C LEU A 45 0.20 14.81 -3.19
N VAL A 46 -1.00 14.87 -2.63
CA VAL A 46 -1.80 13.73 -2.21
C VAL A 46 -3.17 13.83 -2.89
N ILE A 47 -3.71 12.70 -3.33
CA ILE A 47 -5.08 12.61 -3.85
C ILE A 47 -5.94 11.94 -2.79
N ASP A 48 -7.03 12.58 -2.38
CA ASP A 48 -8.04 11.95 -1.54
C ASP A 48 -8.88 10.98 -2.36
N LEU A 49 -8.68 9.68 -2.16
CA LEU A 49 -9.40 8.65 -2.91
C LEU A 49 -10.88 8.59 -2.54
N ALA A 50 -11.29 9.12 -1.39
CA ALA A 50 -12.70 9.19 -1.02
C ALA A 50 -13.46 10.25 -1.82
N GLY A 51 -12.77 11.31 -2.27
CA GLY A 51 -13.34 12.37 -3.10
C GLY A 51 -13.05 12.22 -4.61
N LEU A 52 -12.37 11.14 -5.01
CA LEU A 52 -12.07 10.85 -6.41
C LEU A 52 -13.26 10.18 -7.09
N GLN A 53 -13.80 10.83 -8.11
CA GLN A 53 -14.87 10.31 -8.95
C GLN A 53 -14.30 9.30 -9.95
N LEU A 54 -14.83 8.08 -9.90
CA LEU A 54 -14.49 7.00 -10.83
C LEU A 54 -15.60 6.84 -11.85
N SER A 55 -15.23 6.75 -13.12
CA SER A 55 -16.17 6.40 -14.19
C SER A 55 -16.71 4.97 -13.99
N VAL A 56 -18.00 4.77 -14.29
CA VAL A 56 -18.61 3.43 -14.39
C VAL A 56 -18.11 2.74 -15.66
N ASP A 57 -17.88 3.51 -16.72
CA ASP A 57 -17.32 3.03 -17.97
C ASP A 57 -15.78 2.89 -17.88
N PRO A 58 -15.19 1.94 -18.63
CA PRO A 58 -13.75 1.80 -18.69
C PRO A 58 -13.04 3.09 -19.11
N ILE A 59 -12.01 3.47 -18.34
CA ILE A 59 -11.11 4.58 -18.68
C ILE A 59 -10.00 4.10 -19.62
N PRO A 60 -9.45 4.98 -20.47
CA PRO A 60 -8.31 4.62 -21.30
C PRO A 60 -7.07 4.29 -20.46
N ILE A 61 -6.31 3.31 -20.96
CA ILE A 61 -4.96 3.00 -20.51
C ILE A 61 -4.01 3.54 -21.57
N LEU A 62 -3.10 4.43 -21.16
CA LEU A 62 -2.17 5.13 -22.05
C LEU A 62 -0.73 4.64 -21.87
N ALA A 63 0.10 4.90 -22.86
CA ALA A 63 1.56 4.87 -22.73
C ALA A 63 2.06 6.30 -22.54
N ASP A 64 2.83 6.54 -21.47
CA ASP A 64 3.55 7.80 -21.23
C ASP A 64 2.70 9.08 -21.34
N HIS A 65 1.45 9.03 -20.85
CA HIS A 65 0.46 10.11 -20.90
C HIS A 65 0.09 10.59 -22.33
N ASP A 66 0.44 9.85 -23.38
CA ASP A 66 0.06 10.17 -24.75
C ASP A 66 -1.42 9.87 -24.98
N SER A 67 -2.23 10.93 -25.03
CA SER A 67 -3.68 10.86 -25.29
C SER A 67 -4.04 10.78 -26.79
N SER A 68 -3.04 10.71 -27.68
CA SER A 68 -3.28 10.42 -29.09
C SER A 68 -3.73 8.97 -29.30
N LEU A 69 -4.33 8.67 -30.46
CA LEU A 69 -4.72 7.30 -30.82
C LEU A 69 -3.55 6.30 -30.79
N ARG A 70 -2.29 6.76 -30.89
CA ARG A 70 -1.10 5.91 -30.82
C ARG A 70 -0.70 5.56 -29.39
N GLY A 71 -0.99 6.45 -28.45
CA GLY A 71 -0.70 6.30 -27.03
C GLY A 71 -1.76 5.49 -26.29
N ILE A 72 -2.97 5.35 -26.84
CA ILE A 72 -4.02 4.48 -26.29
C ILE A 72 -3.64 3.02 -26.53
N ILE A 73 -3.36 2.30 -25.45
CA ILE A 73 -2.92 0.90 -25.48
C ILE A 73 -3.94 -0.06 -24.90
N GLY A 74 -5.00 0.45 -24.28
CA GLY A 74 -6.00 -0.37 -23.60
C GLY A 74 -7.10 0.45 -22.96
N HIS A 75 -7.96 -0.24 -22.22
CA HIS A 75 -8.94 0.37 -21.33
C HIS A 75 -9.16 -0.52 -20.11
N GLY A 76 -9.61 0.06 -19.01
CA GLY A 76 -9.82 -0.67 -17.76
C GLY A 76 -10.81 0.00 -16.82
N VAL A 77 -11.34 -0.78 -15.89
CA VAL A 77 -12.24 -0.31 -14.84
C VAL A 77 -11.42 -0.01 -13.59
N ALA A 78 -11.55 1.22 -13.10
CA ALA A 78 -10.90 1.67 -11.88
C ALA A 78 -11.74 1.35 -10.65
N ARG A 79 -11.09 1.01 -9.54
CA ARG A 79 -11.71 0.79 -8.23
C ARG A 79 -10.77 1.25 -7.12
N VAL A 80 -11.33 1.77 -6.04
CA VAL A 80 -10.59 2.03 -4.80
C VAL A 80 -10.75 0.84 -3.87
N ASN A 81 -9.65 0.34 -3.33
CA ASN A 81 -9.65 -0.70 -2.30
C ASN A 81 -8.53 -0.45 -1.29
N ALA A 82 -8.84 -0.50 0.01
CA ALA A 82 -7.88 -0.34 1.10
C ALA A 82 -6.94 0.88 0.94
N GLY A 83 -7.47 2.03 0.50
CA GLY A 83 -6.68 3.25 0.31
C GLY A 83 -5.78 3.26 -0.93
N ARG A 84 -6.05 2.39 -1.91
CA ARG A 84 -5.30 2.32 -3.18
C ARG A 84 -6.24 2.40 -4.37
N LEU A 85 -5.78 3.02 -5.45
CA LEU A 85 -6.44 2.98 -6.75
C LEU A 85 -5.92 1.80 -7.56
N LEU A 86 -6.83 0.92 -7.95
CA LEU A 86 -6.58 -0.27 -8.73
C LEU A 86 -7.30 -0.15 -10.07
N VAL A 87 -6.67 -0.60 -11.16
CA VAL A 87 -7.30 -0.69 -12.48
C VAL A 87 -7.15 -2.11 -13.03
N GLN A 88 -8.24 -2.69 -13.49
CA GLN A 88 -8.26 -3.97 -14.18
C GLN A 88 -8.79 -3.77 -15.59
N GLY A 89 -8.10 -4.30 -16.59
CA GLY A 89 -8.44 -4.01 -17.98
C GLY A 89 -7.84 -4.97 -18.98
N THR A 90 -7.92 -4.55 -20.24
CA THR A 90 -7.39 -5.26 -21.41
C THR A 90 -6.58 -4.33 -22.28
N LEU A 91 -5.51 -4.86 -22.88
CA LEU A 91 -4.72 -4.16 -23.87
C LEU A 91 -5.28 -4.40 -25.28
N ILE A 92 -5.18 -3.39 -26.13
CA ILE A 92 -5.56 -3.44 -27.53
C ILE A 92 -4.46 -4.17 -28.30
N PRO A 93 -4.72 -5.38 -28.83
CA PRO A 93 -3.71 -6.09 -29.58
C PRO A 93 -3.39 -5.37 -30.90
N GLY A 94 -2.15 -5.49 -31.36
CA GLY A 94 -1.76 -5.10 -32.72
C GLY A 94 -1.22 -3.68 -32.90
N SER A 95 -1.24 -2.81 -31.88
CA SER A 95 -0.49 -1.55 -31.95
C SER A 95 1.00 -1.75 -31.64
N GLU A 96 1.87 -1.05 -32.35
CA GLU A 96 3.33 -1.09 -32.15
C GLU A 96 3.69 -0.76 -30.69
N THR A 97 3.05 0.25 -30.12
CA THR A 97 3.22 0.65 -28.71
C THR A 97 2.88 -0.50 -27.75
N THR A 98 1.76 -1.19 -27.96
CA THR A 98 1.35 -2.31 -27.10
C THR A 98 2.28 -3.51 -27.25
N GLN A 99 2.72 -3.81 -28.48
CA GLN A 99 3.71 -4.87 -28.72
C GLN A 99 5.01 -4.59 -27.97
N ARG A 100 5.52 -3.36 -28.06
CA ARG A 100 6.74 -2.93 -27.37
C ARG A 100 6.61 -3.02 -25.85
N ILE A 101 5.46 -2.63 -25.28
CA ILE A 101 5.18 -2.77 -23.84
C ILE A 101 5.20 -4.24 -23.42
N ILE A 102 4.56 -5.12 -24.20
CA ILE A 102 4.55 -6.57 -23.92
C ILE A 102 5.97 -7.14 -23.99
N GLU A 103 6.79 -6.73 -24.95
CA GLU A 103 8.19 -7.15 -25.10
C GLU A 103 9.07 -6.69 -23.93
N PHE A 104 8.94 -5.42 -23.51
CA PHE A 104 9.64 -4.91 -22.33
C PHE A 104 9.26 -5.68 -21.08
N ASN A 105 7.96 -5.92 -20.87
CA ASN A 105 7.47 -6.68 -19.72
C ASN A 105 8.01 -8.13 -19.73
N LYS A 106 8.05 -8.78 -20.91
CA LYS A 106 8.65 -10.12 -21.06
C LYS A 106 10.15 -10.14 -20.80
N SER A 107 10.84 -9.07 -21.15
CA SER A 107 12.27 -8.88 -20.86
C SER A 107 12.55 -8.61 -19.38
N GLY A 108 11.52 -8.57 -18.54
CA GLY A 108 11.63 -8.35 -17.10
C GLY A 108 11.56 -6.88 -16.69
N PHE A 109 11.34 -5.94 -17.62
CA PHE A 109 11.12 -4.54 -17.27
C PHE A 109 9.83 -4.41 -16.45
N ARG A 110 9.91 -3.68 -15.33
CA ARG A 110 8.77 -3.46 -14.44
C ARG A 110 8.25 -2.04 -14.64
N PHE A 111 7.14 -1.93 -15.36
CA PHE A 111 6.45 -0.67 -15.52
C PHE A 111 5.86 -0.19 -14.19
N GLN A 112 5.92 1.12 -14.00
CA GLN A 112 5.15 1.84 -12.99
C GLN A 112 3.88 2.40 -13.64
N ALA A 113 3.03 2.99 -12.80
CA ALA A 113 1.81 3.63 -13.25
C ALA A 113 1.76 5.09 -12.80
N SER A 114 1.03 5.87 -13.59
CA SER A 114 0.68 7.24 -13.27
C SER A 114 -0.82 7.45 -13.54
N VAL A 115 -1.43 8.41 -12.86
CA VAL A 115 -2.87 8.66 -12.94
C VAL A 115 -3.12 10.04 -13.50
N GLY A 116 -3.99 10.13 -14.51
CA GLY A 116 -4.49 11.39 -15.02
C GLY A 116 -5.78 11.75 -14.30
N VAL A 117 -5.70 12.73 -13.39
CA VAL A 117 -6.85 13.24 -12.65
C VAL A 117 -7.12 14.66 -13.09
N ALA A 118 -8.38 14.97 -13.39
CA ALA A 118 -8.86 16.34 -13.51
C ALA A 118 -9.23 16.82 -12.09
N PRO A 119 -8.41 17.68 -11.45
CA PRO A 119 -8.66 18.07 -10.07
C PRO A 119 -9.87 19.01 -9.99
N GLY A 120 -10.70 18.82 -8.96
CA GLY A 120 -11.78 19.72 -8.59
C GLY A 120 -11.31 20.71 -7.52
N ILE A 121 -11.43 20.30 -6.26
CA ILE A 121 -10.98 21.09 -5.12
C ILE A 121 -9.55 20.69 -4.76
N ILE A 122 -8.64 21.67 -4.75
CA ILE A 122 -7.27 21.51 -4.26
C ILE A 122 -7.13 22.37 -3.00
N GLU A 123 -6.75 21.73 -1.89
CA GLU A 123 -6.43 22.37 -0.63
C GLU A 123 -4.91 22.43 -0.42
N ARG A 124 -4.46 23.37 0.41
CA ARG A 124 -3.06 23.47 0.81
C ARG A 124 -2.93 22.99 2.25
N VAL A 125 -2.12 21.95 2.47
CA VAL A 125 -1.84 21.42 3.81
C VAL A 125 -0.57 22.09 4.34
N CYS A 126 -0.63 22.62 5.56
CA CYS A 126 0.46 23.39 6.13
C CYS A 126 1.62 22.48 6.58
N ALA A 127 2.84 23.03 6.59
CA ALA A 127 4.01 22.33 7.07
C ALA A 127 3.83 21.83 8.52
N GLY A 128 4.24 20.59 8.79
CA GLY A 128 4.11 19.97 10.12
C GLY A 128 2.71 19.46 10.48
N GLU A 129 1.69 19.66 9.64
CA GLU A 129 0.36 19.10 9.85
C GLU A 129 0.35 17.57 9.68
N THR A 130 -0.51 16.87 10.44
CA THR A 130 -0.72 15.42 10.29
C THR A 130 -2.11 15.17 9.72
N LEU A 131 -2.17 14.42 8.62
CA LEU A 131 -3.39 14.11 7.89
C LEU A 131 -3.67 12.60 7.94
N HIS A 132 -4.91 12.21 8.25
CA HIS A 132 -5.36 10.82 8.15
C HIS A 132 -6.24 10.65 6.91
N ILE A 133 -5.69 10.04 5.87
CA ILE A 133 -6.33 9.93 4.55
C ILE A 133 -5.89 8.65 3.84
N ASN A 134 -6.74 8.07 2.99
CA ASN A 134 -6.44 6.85 2.23
C ASN A 134 -5.94 5.68 3.12
N ASN A 135 -6.48 5.52 4.33
CA ASN A 135 -6.01 4.56 5.34
C ASN A 135 -4.53 4.71 5.72
N ARG A 136 -3.99 5.93 5.61
CA ARG A 136 -2.62 6.28 5.98
C ARG A 136 -2.61 7.50 6.89
N THR A 137 -1.57 7.59 7.71
CA THR A 137 -1.20 8.82 8.39
C THR A 137 -0.07 9.46 7.59
N ILE A 138 -0.33 10.63 7.01
CA ILE A 138 0.61 11.41 6.23
C ILE A 138 1.06 12.59 7.10
N GLN A 139 2.34 12.66 7.40
CA GLN A 139 2.93 13.84 8.03
C GLN A 139 3.40 14.80 6.94
N SER A 140 2.93 16.05 7.01
CA SER A 140 3.40 17.09 6.12
C SER A 140 4.90 17.31 6.32
N PRO A 141 5.70 17.38 5.25
CA PRO A 141 7.09 17.77 5.35
C PRO A 141 7.23 19.23 5.84
N GLN A 142 8.47 19.70 5.94
CA GLN A 142 8.78 21.09 6.35
C GLN A 142 8.20 22.15 5.39
N THR A 143 7.73 21.74 4.21
CA THR A 143 7.04 22.58 3.23
C THR A 143 5.59 22.14 3.07
N ALA A 144 4.70 23.09 2.80
CA ALA A 144 3.31 22.79 2.49
C ALA A 144 3.17 21.93 1.22
N PHE A 145 2.19 21.03 1.20
CA PHE A 145 1.85 20.19 0.04
C PHE A 145 0.41 20.40 -0.42
N SER A 146 0.11 19.95 -1.63
CA SER A 146 -1.22 20.10 -2.25
C SER A 146 -2.05 18.85 -2.02
N LEU A 147 -3.29 19.03 -1.56
CA LEU A 147 -4.23 17.93 -1.35
C LEU A 147 -5.38 18.07 -2.34
N VAL A 148 -5.46 17.15 -3.31
CA VAL A 148 -6.61 17.07 -4.21
C VAL A 148 -7.75 16.41 -3.44
N ARG A 149 -8.64 17.24 -2.89
CA ARG A 149 -9.78 16.80 -2.08
C ARG A 149 -10.86 16.13 -2.94
N THR A 150 -11.08 16.66 -4.13
CA THR A 150 -12.00 16.08 -5.12
C THR A 150 -11.38 16.13 -6.51
N GLY A 151 -11.75 15.20 -7.36
CA GLY A 151 -11.32 15.18 -8.75
C GLY A 151 -11.98 14.05 -9.53
N GLU A 152 -11.76 14.01 -10.83
CA GLU A 152 -12.25 12.96 -11.72
C GLU A 152 -11.08 12.18 -12.31
N LEU A 153 -11.11 10.85 -12.21
CA LEU A 153 -10.13 10.00 -12.86
C LEU A 153 -10.42 9.93 -14.36
N ARG A 154 -9.45 10.35 -15.18
CA ARG A 154 -9.60 10.44 -16.64
C ARG A 154 -8.84 9.34 -17.38
N GLU A 155 -7.69 8.93 -16.88
CA GLU A 155 -6.84 7.91 -17.49
C GLU A 155 -5.91 7.25 -16.48
N ILE A 156 -5.35 6.11 -16.88
CA ILE A 156 -4.16 5.55 -16.25
C ILE A 156 -3.07 5.31 -17.29
N SER A 157 -1.83 5.68 -16.96
CA SER A 157 -0.70 5.62 -17.87
C SER A 157 0.34 4.61 -17.38
N LEU A 158 0.85 3.80 -18.30
CA LEU A 158 2.05 2.99 -18.09
C LEU A 158 3.27 3.87 -18.34
N VAL A 159 4.14 3.95 -17.34
CA VAL A 159 5.32 4.81 -17.35
C VAL A 159 6.54 4.03 -16.87
N ALA A 160 7.74 4.47 -17.28
CA ALA A 160 8.98 3.92 -16.73
C ALA A 160 9.19 4.36 -15.26
N LEU A 161 8.79 5.59 -14.94
CA LEU A 161 8.92 6.21 -13.63
C LEU A 161 7.60 6.89 -13.26
N GLY A 162 6.90 6.34 -12.26
CA GLY A 162 5.69 6.93 -11.71
C GLY A 162 6.00 8.00 -10.68
N ALA A 163 5.06 8.94 -10.48
CA ALA A 163 5.15 9.90 -9.38
C ALA A 163 5.05 9.19 -8.00
N ASP A 164 4.32 8.08 -7.95
CA ASP A 164 4.26 7.16 -6.82
C ASP A 164 5.12 5.92 -7.12
N ALA A 165 6.26 5.83 -6.43
CA ALA A 165 7.27 4.78 -6.62
C ALA A 165 6.80 3.37 -6.22
N SER A 166 5.66 3.24 -5.53
CA SER A 166 5.10 1.96 -5.10
C SER A 166 3.99 1.44 -6.03
N THR A 167 3.77 2.10 -7.16
CA THR A 167 2.87 1.63 -8.21
C THR A 167 3.42 0.39 -8.90
N SER A 168 2.53 -0.42 -9.48
CA SER A 168 2.95 -1.62 -10.22
C SER A 168 1.97 -1.97 -11.32
N VAL A 169 2.51 -2.59 -12.36
CA VAL A 169 1.77 -3.05 -13.53
C VAL A 169 2.03 -4.54 -13.71
N SER A 170 0.96 -5.33 -13.88
CA SER A 170 1.03 -6.75 -14.19
C SER A 170 0.27 -7.00 -15.50
N ILE A 171 0.97 -7.54 -16.49
CA ILE A 171 0.40 -7.85 -17.81
C ILE A 171 0.45 -9.36 -18.01
N ALA A 172 -0.72 -9.99 -18.08
CA ALA A 172 -0.85 -11.38 -18.50
C ALA A 172 -1.04 -11.40 -20.02
N ALA A 173 0.07 -11.56 -20.74
CA ALA A 173 0.07 -11.71 -22.19
C ALA A 173 -0.49 -13.08 -22.58
N SER A 174 -1.61 -13.10 -23.29
CA SER A 174 -2.11 -14.28 -23.98
C SER A 174 -1.21 -14.62 -25.17
N ARG A 175 -0.82 -15.89 -25.32
CA ARG A 175 -0.12 -16.39 -26.50
C ARG A 175 -1.07 -16.34 -27.71
N ASN A 176 -0.99 -15.30 -28.53
CA ASN A 176 -1.47 -15.38 -29.91
C ASN A 176 -0.38 -16.02 -30.76
N LYS A 177 -0.59 -17.27 -31.20
CA LYS A 177 0.21 -17.91 -32.25
C LYS A 177 -0.13 -17.24 -33.59
N GLY A 178 0.64 -16.21 -33.95
CA GLY A 178 0.72 -15.65 -35.29
C GLY A 178 1.93 -16.21 -36.04
N PHE A 179 1.73 -16.56 -37.31
CA PHE A 179 2.55 -17.41 -38.18
C PHE A 179 3.84 -16.72 -38.68
N GLY A 180 5.02 -17.32 -38.47
CA GLY A 180 6.30 -16.91 -39.09
C GLY A 180 7.54 -17.46 -38.37
N MET A 181 8.37 -18.26 -39.07
CA MET A 181 9.56 -19.03 -38.64
C MET A 181 10.54 -18.25 -37.74
N THR A 182 11.15 -18.79 -36.67
CA THR A 182 11.98 -20.00 -36.56
C THR A 182 11.86 -20.69 -35.19
N THR A 183 12.18 -21.98 -35.18
CA THR A 183 12.15 -22.95 -34.07
C THR A 183 12.92 -22.52 -32.82
N ASP A 184 12.21 -22.34 -31.70
CA ASP A 184 12.44 -23.10 -30.46
C ASP A 184 11.16 -23.12 -29.61
N ASN A 185 10.63 -24.32 -29.40
CA ASN A 185 9.43 -24.58 -28.63
C ASN A 185 9.73 -24.43 -27.13
N ILE A 186 9.46 -23.26 -26.54
CA ILE A 186 9.28 -23.15 -25.09
C ILE A 186 7.77 -23.18 -24.80
N THR A 187 7.21 -24.38 -24.97
CA THR A 187 6.00 -24.75 -24.24
C THR A 187 6.53 -25.42 -22.98
N PRO A 188 6.14 -24.98 -21.77
CA PRO A 188 6.63 -25.64 -20.56
C PRO A 188 6.27 -27.11 -20.68
N THR A 189 7.29 -27.95 -20.59
CA THR A 189 7.12 -29.39 -20.76
C THR A 189 6.14 -29.90 -19.71
N ALA A 190 5.50 -31.06 -19.97
CA ALA A 190 4.66 -31.70 -18.95
C ALA A 190 5.42 -31.92 -17.63
N ASP A 191 6.75 -31.99 -17.70
CA ASP A 191 7.64 -32.14 -16.56
C ASP A 191 7.84 -30.81 -15.81
N GLU A 192 7.93 -29.67 -16.49
CA GLU A 192 7.98 -28.34 -15.84
C GLU A 192 6.68 -28.01 -15.12
N ILE A 193 5.52 -28.31 -15.73
CA ILE A 193 4.21 -28.12 -15.08
C ILE A 193 4.08 -29.04 -13.85
N ARG A 194 4.58 -30.28 -13.94
CA ARG A 194 4.58 -31.22 -12.81
C ARG A 194 5.53 -30.75 -11.70
N ALA A 195 6.69 -30.22 -12.05
CA ALA A 195 7.66 -29.69 -11.11
C ALA A 195 7.12 -28.46 -10.36
N GLU A 196 6.46 -27.54 -11.07
CA GLU A 196 5.84 -26.36 -10.46
C GLU A 196 4.67 -26.73 -9.55
N ALA A 197 3.83 -27.70 -9.93
CA ALA A 197 2.76 -28.21 -9.09
C ALA A 197 3.27 -28.93 -7.83
N LEU A 198 4.39 -29.66 -7.93
CA LEU A 198 5.05 -30.27 -6.77
C LEU A 198 5.60 -29.20 -5.83
N ALA A 199 6.31 -28.20 -6.36
CA ALA A 199 6.84 -27.09 -5.58
C ALA A 199 5.72 -26.31 -4.86
N GLU A 200 4.60 -26.09 -5.53
CA GLU A 200 3.43 -25.44 -4.93
C GLU A 200 2.76 -26.30 -3.85
N THR A 201 2.71 -27.63 -4.06
CA THR A 201 2.20 -28.57 -3.05
C THR A 201 3.12 -28.60 -1.82
N GLU A 202 4.44 -28.59 -2.02
CA GLU A 202 5.44 -28.53 -0.94
C GLU A 202 5.32 -27.23 -0.14
N ARG A 203 5.12 -26.09 -0.82
CA ARG A 203 4.88 -24.79 -0.17
C ARG A 203 3.64 -24.83 0.71
N ILE A 204 2.51 -25.34 0.19
CA ILE A 204 1.25 -25.45 0.96
C ILE A 204 1.42 -26.41 2.15
N ALA A 205 2.17 -27.51 1.98
CA ALA A 205 2.48 -28.44 3.07
C ALA A 205 3.33 -27.77 4.17
N ALA A 206 4.32 -26.95 3.80
CA ALA A 206 5.13 -26.19 4.75
C ALA A 206 4.30 -25.17 5.54
N ILE A 207 3.39 -24.45 4.86
CA ILE A 207 2.46 -23.49 5.50
C ILE A 207 1.56 -24.19 6.52
N ARG A 208 0.95 -25.32 6.12
CA ARG A 208 0.10 -26.13 7.03
C ARG A 208 0.85 -26.62 8.24
N LYS A 209 2.09 -27.06 8.06
CA LYS A 209 2.97 -27.50 9.15
C LYS A 209 3.29 -26.36 10.11
N ALA A 210 3.58 -25.17 9.60
CA ALA A 210 3.86 -23.99 10.42
C ALA A 210 2.64 -23.55 11.25
N CYS A 211 1.45 -23.55 10.66
CA CYS A 211 0.20 -23.13 11.34
C CYS A 211 -0.35 -24.16 12.33
N GLY A 212 -0.07 -25.45 12.15
CA GLY A 212 -0.31 -26.50 13.14
C GLY A 212 -1.75 -26.56 13.68
N SER A 213 -2.76 -26.47 12.81
CA SER A 213 -4.22 -26.47 13.11
C SER A 213 -4.75 -25.37 14.05
N ARG A 214 -3.87 -24.59 14.68
CA ARG A 214 -4.21 -23.55 15.66
C ARG A 214 -4.35 -22.16 15.03
N PHE A 215 -3.71 -21.95 13.90
CA PHE A 215 -3.66 -20.65 13.20
C PHE A 215 -4.32 -20.75 11.81
N THR A 216 -5.59 -21.18 11.76
CA THR A 216 -6.33 -21.41 10.50
C THR A 216 -6.48 -20.14 9.66
N ASP A 217 -6.59 -18.98 10.30
CA ASP A 217 -6.73 -17.70 9.59
C ASP A 217 -5.41 -17.24 8.95
N ILE A 218 -4.29 -17.51 9.63
CA ILE A 218 -2.94 -17.27 9.10
C ILE A 218 -2.66 -18.25 7.96
N GLU A 219 -3.07 -19.52 8.10
CA GLU A 219 -2.98 -20.52 7.02
C GLU A 219 -3.74 -20.09 5.76
N ALA A 220 -5.01 -19.71 5.90
CA ALA A 220 -5.84 -19.28 4.78
C ALA A 220 -5.26 -18.04 4.08
N THR A 221 -4.68 -17.11 4.85
CA THR A 221 -4.04 -15.91 4.32
C THR A 221 -2.72 -16.23 3.62
N ALA A 222 -1.87 -17.08 4.20
CA ALA A 222 -0.60 -17.50 3.62
C ALA A 222 -0.77 -18.25 2.29
N ILE A 223 -1.81 -19.09 2.18
CA ILE A 223 -2.14 -19.79 0.93
C ILE A 223 -2.64 -18.79 -0.13
N ARG A 224 -3.61 -17.95 0.21
CA ARG A 224 -4.25 -16.97 -0.69
C ARG A 224 -3.28 -15.91 -1.22
N ASP A 225 -2.41 -15.41 -0.36
CA ASP A 225 -1.49 -14.30 -0.68
C ASP A 225 -0.12 -14.80 -1.16
N GLY A 226 0.06 -16.12 -1.32
CA GLY A 226 1.29 -16.71 -1.87
C GLY A 226 2.52 -16.56 -0.97
N TRP A 227 2.37 -16.68 0.36
CA TRP A 227 3.50 -16.56 1.28
C TRP A 227 4.42 -17.79 1.22
N ASP A 228 5.69 -17.61 1.58
CA ASP A 228 6.61 -18.73 1.80
C ASP A 228 6.48 -19.27 3.25
N GLY A 229 7.13 -20.41 3.51
CA GLY A 229 7.13 -21.05 4.84
C GLY A 229 7.73 -20.15 5.93
N GLN A 230 8.82 -19.44 5.65
CA GLN A 230 9.51 -18.60 6.63
C GLN A 230 8.67 -17.42 7.10
N ARG A 231 8.00 -16.74 6.17
CA ARG A 231 7.07 -15.64 6.47
C ARG A 231 5.89 -16.14 7.29
N THR A 232 5.36 -17.31 6.96
CA THR A 232 4.26 -17.93 7.70
C THR A 232 4.67 -18.24 9.14
N GLU A 233 5.86 -18.83 9.35
CA GLU A 233 6.41 -19.10 10.67
C GLU A 233 6.58 -17.83 11.51
N LEU A 234 7.06 -16.74 10.92
CA LEU A 234 7.20 -15.46 11.62
C LEU A 234 5.86 -14.90 12.11
N GLU A 235 4.80 -15.01 11.30
CA GLU A 235 3.46 -14.56 11.71
C GLU A 235 2.85 -15.47 12.77
N VAL A 236 3.04 -16.78 12.66
CA VAL A 236 2.65 -17.72 13.72
C VAL A 236 3.36 -17.39 15.03
N LEU A 237 4.67 -17.09 14.99
CA LEU A 237 5.44 -16.69 16.17
C LEU A 237 4.93 -15.38 16.76
N ARG A 238 4.56 -14.39 15.94
CA ARG A 238 3.97 -13.13 16.40
C ARG A 238 2.64 -13.36 17.10
N ALA A 239 1.76 -14.15 16.48
CA ALA A 239 0.46 -14.50 17.03
C ALA A 239 0.56 -15.35 18.31
N SER A 240 1.62 -16.15 18.44
CA SER A 240 1.89 -16.97 19.63
C SER A 240 2.51 -16.20 20.79
N ARG A 241 2.91 -14.92 20.62
CA ARG A 241 3.51 -14.15 21.71
C ARG A 241 2.49 -13.96 22.84
N PRO A 242 2.86 -14.26 24.10
CA PRO A 242 2.00 -13.95 25.23
C PRO A 242 1.67 -12.46 25.22
N VAL A 243 0.39 -12.13 25.14
CA VAL A 243 -0.05 -10.76 25.35
C VAL A 243 0.05 -10.51 26.86
N VAL A 244 1.09 -9.81 27.28
CA VAL A 244 1.20 -9.34 28.65
C VAL A 244 0.09 -8.32 28.84
N GLN A 245 -0.96 -8.73 29.54
CA GLN A 245 -1.93 -7.78 30.04
C GLN A 245 -1.24 -6.98 31.14
N GLU A 246 -0.76 -5.80 30.80
CA GLU A 246 -0.33 -4.82 31.80
C GLU A 246 -1.58 -4.41 32.58
N THR A 247 -1.82 -5.07 33.71
CA THR A 247 -2.71 -4.51 34.73
C THR A 247 -2.08 -3.20 35.20
N PRO A 248 -2.73 -2.04 34.97
CA PRO A 248 -2.25 -0.81 35.59
C PRO A 248 -2.39 -0.98 37.10
N SER A 249 -1.28 -1.27 37.78
CA SER A 249 -1.23 -1.15 39.23
C SER A 249 -1.33 0.34 39.51
N ARG A 250 -2.41 0.76 40.18
CA ARG A 250 -2.40 2.08 40.81
C ARG A 250 -1.27 2.06 41.84
N PRO A 251 -0.32 3.00 41.80
CA PRO A 251 0.64 3.11 42.88
C PRO A 251 -0.13 3.41 44.16
N GLU A 252 0.05 2.58 45.19
CA GLU A 252 -0.47 2.91 46.51
C GLU A 252 0.28 4.14 47.04
N PRO A 253 -0.42 5.08 47.72
CA PRO A 253 0.22 6.25 48.28
C PRO A 253 1.31 5.83 49.26
N ALA A 254 2.46 6.49 49.17
CA ALA A 254 3.62 6.16 50.00
C ALA A 254 3.27 6.38 51.47
N THR A 255 3.53 5.36 52.28
CA THR A 255 3.28 5.43 53.72
C THR A 255 4.20 6.48 54.36
N ARG A 256 3.78 7.07 55.48
CA ARG A 256 4.57 8.06 56.23
C ARG A 256 6.02 7.63 56.48
N MET A 257 6.25 6.35 56.76
CA MET A 257 7.60 5.79 56.98
C MET A 257 8.47 5.87 55.73
N VAL A 258 7.90 5.55 54.56
CA VAL A 258 8.60 5.59 53.26
C VAL A 258 8.93 7.05 52.89
N LEU A 259 7.99 7.98 53.09
CA LEU A 259 8.23 9.41 52.85
C LEU A 259 9.30 9.97 53.81
N THR A 260 9.28 9.55 55.07
CA THR A 260 10.29 9.96 56.07
C THR A 260 11.68 9.41 55.69
N ALA A 261 11.74 8.16 55.24
CA ALA A 261 12.98 7.55 54.75
C ALA A 261 13.50 8.26 53.49
N ALA A 262 12.61 8.67 52.57
CA ALA A 262 12.98 9.41 51.37
C ALA A 262 13.54 10.81 51.69
N ILE A 263 12.98 11.50 52.69
CA ILE A 263 13.53 12.78 53.18
C ILE A 263 14.92 12.59 53.79
N LEU A 264 15.10 11.58 54.64
CA LEU A 264 16.40 11.27 55.24
C LEU A 264 17.45 10.92 54.17
N ALA A 265 17.07 10.17 53.14
CA ALA A 265 17.93 9.87 52.00
C ALA A 265 18.32 11.13 51.22
N HIS A 266 17.37 12.04 50.97
CA HIS A 266 17.64 13.32 50.32
C HIS A 266 18.60 14.22 51.12
N MET A 267 18.59 14.09 52.46
CA MET A 267 19.53 14.77 53.36
C MET A 267 20.88 14.05 53.51
N GLY A 268 21.11 12.93 52.80
CA GLY A 268 22.34 12.14 52.88
C GLY A 268 22.45 11.26 54.13
N HIS A 269 21.35 11.03 54.84
CA HIS A 269 21.28 10.25 56.08
C HIS A 269 20.60 8.88 55.91
N GLU A 270 20.94 8.15 54.84
CA GLU A 270 20.33 6.85 54.52
C GLU A 270 20.51 5.79 55.61
N SER A 271 21.67 5.79 56.29
CA SER A 271 21.95 4.86 57.38
C SER A 271 21.03 5.05 58.59
N LEU A 272 20.52 6.27 58.81
CA LEU A 272 19.51 6.54 59.85
C LEU A 272 18.14 6.03 59.45
N ALA A 273 17.79 6.12 58.16
CA ALA A 273 16.53 5.59 57.64
C ALA A 273 16.47 4.07 57.81
N GLU A 274 17.52 3.35 57.42
CA GLU A 274 17.56 1.89 57.55
C GLU A 274 17.55 1.44 59.02
N LYS A 275 18.28 2.13 59.90
CA LYS A 275 18.37 1.80 61.33
C LYS A 275 17.07 2.05 62.11
N HIS A 276 16.36 3.15 61.81
CA HIS A 276 15.21 3.59 62.60
C HIS A 276 13.84 3.32 61.94
N LEU A 277 13.78 3.22 60.62
CA LEU A 277 12.55 2.98 59.85
C LEU A 277 12.52 1.59 59.21
N GLY A 278 13.65 0.88 59.21
CA GLY A 278 13.80 -0.47 58.67
C GLY A 278 14.24 -0.51 57.21
N ALA A 279 14.84 -1.62 56.81
CA ALA A 279 15.38 -1.82 55.46
C ALA A 279 14.30 -1.76 54.37
N ASP A 280 13.09 -2.25 54.65
CA ASP A 280 11.96 -2.19 53.71
C ASP A 280 11.56 -0.74 53.38
N ALA A 281 11.41 0.11 54.40
CA ALA A 281 11.05 1.51 54.20
C ALA A 281 12.16 2.28 53.45
N ALA A 282 13.43 1.97 53.74
CA ALA A 282 14.59 2.57 53.05
C ALA A 282 14.70 2.11 51.58
N GLN A 283 14.37 0.85 51.29
CA GLN A 283 14.33 0.35 49.91
C GLN A 283 13.17 0.99 49.12
N ARG A 284 11.96 1.00 49.69
CA ARG A 284 10.80 1.64 49.06
C ARG A 284 10.99 3.13 48.83
N ALA A 285 11.72 3.82 49.70
CA ALA A 285 12.10 5.21 49.53
C ALA A 285 13.01 5.44 48.31
N ARG A 286 13.94 4.52 48.04
CA ARG A 286 14.78 4.55 46.82
C ARG A 286 13.96 4.26 45.56
N ASP A 287 13.02 3.32 45.65
CA ASP A 287 12.16 2.93 44.53
C ASP A 287 11.19 4.05 44.12
N LEU A 288 10.83 4.95 45.04
CA LEU A 288 10.05 6.17 44.74
C LEU A 288 10.77 7.12 43.77
N ARG A 289 12.11 7.07 43.70
CA ARG A 289 12.94 7.98 42.88
C ARG A 289 12.60 9.46 43.02
N ALA A 290 12.17 9.88 44.22
CA ALA A 290 11.82 11.27 44.47
C ALA A 290 13.10 12.12 44.50
N THR A 291 13.23 13.05 43.55
CA THR A 291 14.43 13.90 43.40
C THR A 291 14.25 15.28 44.02
N ASN A 292 13.01 15.67 44.29
CA ASN A 292 12.65 16.99 44.78
C ASN A 292 11.39 16.91 45.68
N LEU A 293 11.08 18.02 46.36
CA LEU A 293 9.93 18.09 47.27
C LEU A 293 8.59 17.83 46.57
N MET A 294 8.46 18.24 45.30
CA MET A 294 7.23 18.03 44.52
C MET A 294 6.97 16.55 44.26
N ASP A 295 8.01 15.75 44.01
CA ASP A 295 7.90 14.30 43.84
C ASP A 295 7.42 13.62 45.13
N LEU A 296 7.91 14.07 46.29
CA LEU A 296 7.47 13.58 47.59
C LEU A 296 6.00 13.93 47.86
N CYS A 297 5.57 15.14 47.52
CA CYS A 297 4.17 15.55 47.64
C CYS A 297 3.25 14.73 46.73
N LYS A 298 3.70 14.43 45.49
CA LYS A 298 2.95 13.56 44.56
C LYS A 298 2.86 12.12 45.05
N ALA A 299 3.92 11.60 45.68
CA ALA A 299 3.93 10.26 46.24
C ALA A 299 3.06 10.11 47.50
N ALA A 300 2.72 11.22 48.16
CA ALA A 300 1.87 11.25 49.34
C ALA A 300 0.37 11.33 49.02
N ALA A 301 0.00 11.63 47.77
CA ALA A 301 -1.37 11.80 47.28
C ALA A 301 -1.94 10.49 46.71
#